data_AF-A0A1Z4QNQ1-F1
#
_entry.id   AF-A0A1Z4QNQ1-F1
#
_cell.length_a   1.000
_cell.length_b   1.000
_cell.length_c   1.000
_cell.angle_alpha   90.00
_cell.angle_beta   90.00
_cell.angle_gamma   90.00
#
_symmetry.space_group_name_H-M   'P 1'
#
loop_
_entity.id
_entity.type
_entity.pdbx_description
1 polymer ?
#
loop_
_entity_poly.entity_id
_entity_poly.type
_entity_poly.pdbx_seq_one_letter_code
_entity_poly.pdbx_strand_id
1 'polypeptide(L)'
;MREGSKYQLLLDFLRGSQQNDVILSFAEIETLIHDSLPDSAKTKSAWWSNRKKGALQASAWMGAGYRVENVDFEQQQVRFVKPPEKVPVQRSGKAGIWNADLIKALRLHMNLTQTEFGERLGVRQGTVSEWETGAYEPSRSTSKHLELIAQMVGFAYQQES
;
A
#
# COMPACT_ATOMS: atom_id res chain seq x y z
N MET A 1 -7.57 -24.31 -1.95
CA MET A 1 -6.31 -24.04 -2.69
C MET A 1 -5.58 -25.37 -2.79
N ARG A 2 -4.93 -25.70 -3.91
CA ARG A 2 -4.21 -26.98 -4.05
C ARG A 2 -2.98 -26.95 -3.14
N GLU A 3 -3.06 -27.67 -2.03
CA GLU A 3 -1.93 -28.03 -1.18
C GLU A 3 -0.86 -28.67 -2.06
N GLY A 4 0.35 -28.08 -2.13
CA GLY A 4 1.49 -28.64 -2.89
C GLY A 4 2.08 -27.77 -4.02
N SER A 5 1.84 -26.46 -4.06
CA SER A 5 2.64 -25.57 -4.95
C SER A 5 3.99 -25.26 -4.30
N LYS A 6 5.08 -25.24 -5.07
CA LYS A 6 6.43 -24.87 -4.60
C LYS A 6 6.51 -23.52 -3.89
N TYR A 7 5.58 -22.61 -4.17
CA TYR A 7 5.48 -21.29 -3.51
C TYR A 7 4.75 -21.31 -2.17
N GLN A 8 4.31 -22.47 -1.68
CA GLN A 8 3.68 -22.61 -0.37
C GLN A 8 4.66 -22.24 0.75
N LEU A 9 5.93 -22.62 0.62
CA LEU A 9 6.99 -22.25 1.58
C LEU A 9 7.15 -20.73 1.68
N LEU A 10 7.08 -20.03 0.54
CA LEU A 10 7.12 -18.56 0.49
C LEU A 10 5.91 -17.93 1.19
N LEU A 11 4.73 -18.52 1.03
CA LEU A 11 3.53 -18.09 1.75
C LEU A 11 3.68 -18.27 3.26
N ASP A 12 4.19 -19.42 3.71
CA ASP A 12 4.35 -19.70 5.14
C ASP A 12 5.42 -18.78 5.77
N PHE A 13 6.52 -18.54 5.06
CA PHE A 13 7.55 -17.58 5.47
C PHE A 13 7.00 -16.16 5.60
N LEU A 14 6.28 -15.68 4.59
CA LEU A 14 5.68 -14.35 4.62
C LEU A 14 4.63 -14.22 5.73
N ARG A 15 3.81 -15.26 5.98
CA ARG A 15 2.87 -15.25 7.13
C ARG A 15 3.58 -15.23 8.49
N GLY A 16 4.69 -15.95 8.60
CA GLY A 16 5.51 -15.96 9.81
C GLY A 16 6.27 -14.65 10.04
N SER A 17 6.54 -13.91 8.96
CA SER A 17 7.12 -12.59 9.06
C SER A 17 6.11 -11.62 9.68
N GLN A 18 6.44 -11.09 10.86
CA GLN A 18 5.65 -10.03 11.51
C GLN A 18 5.98 -8.64 10.95
N GLN A 19 6.77 -8.57 9.87
CA GLN A 19 7.22 -7.32 9.27
C GLN A 19 6.23 -6.84 8.21
N ASN A 20 5.94 -5.53 8.19
CA ASN A 20 5.10 -4.94 7.15
C ASN A 20 5.82 -4.79 5.81
N ASP A 21 7.14 -4.93 5.81
CA ASP A 21 8.03 -4.72 4.68
C ASP A 21 9.12 -5.79 4.73
N VAL A 22 9.13 -6.65 3.72
CA VAL A 22 10.03 -7.79 3.61
C VAL A 22 10.70 -7.72 2.25
N ILE A 23 12.01 -7.55 2.26
CA ILE A 23 12.84 -7.60 1.06
C ILE A 23 13.46 -8.99 1.00
N LEU A 24 13.27 -9.68 -0.12
CA LEU A 24 13.91 -10.97 -0.39
C LEU A 24 14.64 -10.91 -1.72
N SER A 25 15.86 -11.43 -1.73
CA SER A 25 16.60 -11.67 -2.96
C SER A 25 16.05 -12.88 -3.72
N PHE A 26 16.32 -12.93 -5.03
CA PHE A 26 15.95 -14.08 -5.86
C PHE A 26 16.61 -15.35 -5.33
N ALA A 27 17.87 -15.28 -4.87
CA ALA A 27 18.56 -16.41 -4.27
C ALA A 27 17.92 -16.91 -2.96
N GLU A 28 17.46 -16.00 -2.10
CA GLU A 28 16.72 -16.36 -0.89
C GLU A 28 15.39 -17.04 -1.23
N ILE A 29 14.66 -16.50 -2.21
CA ILE A 29 13.40 -17.09 -2.67
C ILE A 29 13.64 -18.48 -3.26
N GLU A 30 14.67 -18.64 -4.10
CA GLU A 30 15.05 -19.92 -4.69
C GLU A 30 15.41 -20.97 -3.63
N THR A 31 16.18 -20.56 -2.62
CA THR A 31 16.53 -21.39 -1.47
C THR A 31 15.28 -21.81 -0.69
N LEU A 32 14.36 -20.87 -0.53
CA LEU A 32 13.16 -21.06 0.26
C LEU A 32 12.10 -21.92 -0.43
N ILE A 33 12.00 -21.86 -1.76
CA ILE A 33 11.11 -22.76 -2.53
C ILE A 33 11.81 -24.07 -2.93
N HIS A 34 13.09 -24.24 -2.57
CA HIS A 34 13.98 -25.34 -2.99
C HIS A 34 13.98 -25.58 -4.50
N ASP A 35 13.84 -24.51 -5.29
CA ASP A 35 13.72 -24.56 -6.75
C ASP A 35 14.18 -23.23 -7.34
N SER A 36 14.61 -23.23 -8.59
CA SER A 36 15.06 -22.01 -9.25
C SER A 36 13.89 -21.18 -9.77
N LEU A 37 14.03 -19.86 -9.70
CA LEU A 37 13.08 -18.93 -10.28
C LEU A 37 13.25 -18.97 -11.81
N PRO A 38 12.14 -19.05 -12.58
CA PRO A 38 12.23 -19.08 -14.03
C PRO A 38 12.82 -17.76 -14.56
N ASP A 39 13.46 -17.77 -15.73
CA ASP A 39 14.05 -16.57 -16.34
C ASP A 39 13.06 -15.42 -16.50
N SER A 40 11.77 -15.74 -16.66
CA SER A 40 10.70 -14.74 -16.69
C SER A 40 10.56 -13.97 -15.36
N ALA A 41 10.84 -14.58 -14.21
CA ALA A 41 10.88 -13.90 -12.92
C ALA A 41 12.09 -12.95 -12.81
N LYS A 42 13.21 -13.29 -13.46
CA LYS A 42 14.46 -12.51 -13.45
C LYS A 42 14.48 -11.36 -14.45
N THR A 43 13.58 -11.38 -15.45
CA THR A 43 13.58 -10.40 -16.55
C THR A 43 12.27 -9.61 -16.68
N LYS A 44 11.14 -10.12 -16.15
CA LYS A 44 9.82 -9.52 -16.34
C LYS A 44 9.15 -9.24 -15.01
N SER A 45 8.95 -7.95 -14.69
CA SER A 45 8.18 -7.51 -13.52
C SER A 45 6.73 -8.01 -13.54
N ALA A 46 6.16 -8.22 -14.73
CA ALA A 46 4.84 -8.82 -14.90
C ALA A 46 4.71 -10.22 -14.26
N TRP A 47 5.82 -10.95 -14.08
CA TRP A 47 5.83 -12.23 -13.39
C TRP A 47 5.49 -12.08 -11.90
N TRP A 48 5.99 -11.00 -11.28
CA TRP A 48 5.75 -10.58 -9.88
C TRP A 48 4.44 -9.80 -9.66
N SER A 49 3.58 -9.72 -10.68
CA SER A 49 2.33 -8.97 -10.57
C SER A 49 1.34 -9.59 -9.57
N ASN A 50 0.57 -8.73 -8.89
CA ASN A 50 -0.43 -9.10 -7.88
C ASN A 50 -1.76 -9.63 -8.49
N ARG A 51 -1.68 -10.52 -9.50
CA ARG A 51 -2.85 -11.04 -10.24
C ARG A 51 -3.31 -12.41 -9.72
N LYS A 52 -4.61 -12.59 -9.48
CA LYS A 52 -5.19 -13.86 -9.01
C LYS A 52 -5.42 -14.90 -10.12
N LYS A 53 -5.65 -14.47 -11.37
CA LYS A 53 -5.98 -15.37 -12.50
C LYS A 53 -4.72 -15.79 -13.25
N GLY A 54 -4.40 -17.09 -13.23
CA GLY A 54 -3.31 -17.68 -14.01
C GLY A 54 -1.89 -17.53 -13.43
N ALA A 55 -1.74 -17.07 -12.19
CA ALA A 55 -0.44 -16.91 -11.52
C ALA A 55 -0.43 -17.63 -10.16
N LEU A 56 0.11 -18.86 -10.16
CA LEU A 56 0.24 -19.66 -8.92
C LEU A 56 1.22 -18.99 -7.94
N GLN A 57 2.29 -18.38 -8.44
CA GLN A 57 3.26 -17.64 -7.63
C GLN A 57 2.59 -16.49 -6.86
N ALA A 58 1.71 -15.73 -7.51
CA ALA A 58 1.09 -14.57 -6.90
C ALA A 58 0.11 -14.92 -5.77
N SER A 59 -0.44 -16.13 -5.81
CA SER A 59 -1.28 -16.64 -4.74
C SER A 59 -0.51 -16.82 -3.43
N ALA A 60 0.82 -16.99 -3.47
CA ALA A 60 1.63 -17.16 -2.27
C ALA A 60 1.69 -15.88 -1.43
N TRP A 61 2.21 -14.78 -1.97
CA TRP A 61 2.30 -13.52 -1.23
C TRP A 61 0.92 -12.90 -0.98
N MET A 62 0.00 -12.92 -1.94
CA MET A 62 -1.37 -12.43 -1.71
C MET A 62 -2.12 -13.27 -0.66
N GLY A 63 -1.89 -14.58 -0.61
CA GLY A 63 -2.45 -15.49 0.40
C GLY A 63 -1.83 -15.34 1.79
N ALA A 64 -0.64 -14.72 1.86
CA ALA A 64 -0.01 -14.25 3.10
C ALA A 64 -0.45 -12.83 3.49
N GLY A 65 -1.22 -12.13 2.65
CA GLY A 65 -1.62 -10.74 2.85
C GLY A 65 -0.60 -9.72 2.36
N TYR A 66 0.45 -10.12 1.65
CA TYR A 66 1.45 -9.22 1.08
C TYR A 66 1.15 -8.89 -0.38
N ARG A 67 1.72 -7.78 -0.86
CA ARG A 67 1.74 -7.37 -2.26
C ARG A 67 3.17 -7.02 -2.67
N VAL A 68 3.54 -7.33 -3.90
CA VAL A 68 4.80 -6.85 -4.45
C VAL A 68 4.65 -5.36 -4.76
N GLU A 69 5.49 -4.53 -4.15
CA GLU A 69 5.56 -3.08 -4.39
C GLU A 69 6.59 -2.75 -5.46
N ASN A 70 7.80 -3.32 -5.33
CA ASN A 70 8.89 -3.09 -6.27
C ASN A 70 9.74 -4.36 -6.44
N VAL A 71 10.32 -4.51 -7.64
CA VAL A 71 11.27 -5.57 -7.99
C VAL A 71 12.50 -4.90 -8.57
N ASP A 72 13.61 -5.03 -7.88
CA ASP A 72 14.92 -4.58 -8.33
C ASP A 72 15.62 -5.71 -9.07
N PHE A 73 15.83 -5.52 -10.38
CA PHE A 73 16.52 -6.51 -11.21
C PHE A 73 18.05 -6.39 -11.16
N GLU A 74 18.59 -5.22 -10.79
CA GLU A 74 20.03 -5.01 -10.64
C GLU A 74 20.53 -5.70 -9.39
N GLN A 75 19.81 -5.52 -8.27
CA GLN A 75 20.09 -6.20 -7.00
C GLN A 75 19.44 -7.58 -6.90
N GLN A 76 18.60 -7.95 -7.87
CA GLN A 76 17.84 -9.21 -7.88
C GLN A 76 17.02 -9.40 -6.60
N GLN A 77 16.30 -8.37 -6.20
CA GLN A 77 15.50 -8.33 -4.97
C GLN A 77 14.05 -7.95 -5.26
N VAL A 78 13.14 -8.43 -4.43
CA VAL A 78 11.73 -8.07 -4.48
C VAL A 78 11.28 -7.63 -3.10
N ARG A 79 10.53 -6.53 -3.09
CA ARG A 79 9.97 -5.91 -1.88
C ARG A 79 8.50 -6.29 -1.76
N PHE A 80 8.19 -7.09 -0.75
CA PHE A 80 6.86 -7.48 -0.35
C PHE A 80 6.37 -6.57 0.76
N VAL A 81 5.24 -5.91 0.55
CA VAL A 81 4.65 -5.01 1.52
C VAL A 81 3.30 -5.57 1.94
N LYS A 82 3.11 -5.68 3.25
CA LYS A 82 1.80 -5.95 3.83
C LYS A 82 1.06 -4.62 3.87
N PRO A 83 -0.02 -4.42 3.09
CA PRO A 83 -0.85 -3.24 3.25
C PRO A 83 -1.34 -3.25 4.70
N PRO A 84 -1.13 -2.16 5.45
CA PRO A 84 -1.46 -2.13 6.85
C PRO A 84 -2.98 -2.37 7.03
N GLU A 85 -3.34 -3.31 7.91
CA GLU A 85 -4.73 -3.65 8.22
C GLU A 85 -5.50 -2.45 8.82
N LYS A 86 -4.75 -1.46 9.31
CA LYS A 86 -5.17 -0.13 9.71
C LYS A 86 -4.04 0.83 9.34
N VAL A 87 -4.30 1.84 8.52
CA VAL A 87 -3.33 2.87 8.13
C VAL A 87 -2.65 3.42 9.40
N PRO A 88 -1.35 3.16 9.65
CA PRO A 88 -0.64 3.80 10.75
C PRO A 88 -0.46 5.25 10.35
N VAL A 89 -1.15 6.14 11.06
CA VAL A 89 -1.08 7.59 10.85
C VAL A 89 0.27 8.07 11.35
N GLN A 90 1.30 7.96 10.51
CA GLN A 90 2.56 8.65 10.78
C GLN A 90 2.31 10.16 10.65
N ARG A 91 2.53 10.90 11.74
CA ARG A 91 2.51 12.37 11.76
C ARG A 91 3.63 12.88 10.85
N SER A 92 3.30 13.33 9.64
CA SER A 92 4.26 14.13 8.87
C SER A 92 4.28 15.57 9.43
N GLY A 93 5.46 16.18 9.43
CA GLY A 93 5.72 17.44 10.14
C GLY A 93 4.90 18.64 9.65
N LYS A 94 4.88 19.69 10.49
CA LYS A 94 4.28 21.05 10.32
C LYS A 94 2.83 21.19 9.81
N ALA A 95 2.22 20.26 9.08
CA ALA A 95 0.89 20.37 8.47
C ALA A 95 -0.26 19.83 9.36
N GLY A 96 0.03 18.93 10.31
CA GLY A 96 -0.99 18.31 11.16
C GLY A 96 -1.26 16.87 10.73
N ILE A 97 -2.35 16.28 11.23
CA ILE A 97 -2.64 14.84 11.16
C ILE A 97 -3.09 14.36 9.76
N TRP A 98 -3.34 15.27 8.81
CA TRP A 98 -3.94 14.98 7.51
C TRP A 98 -2.93 14.49 6.46
N ASN A 99 -2.69 13.17 6.42
CA ASN A 99 -1.93 12.51 5.37
C ASN A 99 -2.80 12.08 4.17
N ALA A 100 -2.18 11.56 3.11
CA ALA A 100 -2.84 11.13 1.88
C ALA A 100 -4.03 10.17 2.14
N ASP A 101 -3.82 9.18 3.01
CA ASP A 101 -4.82 8.18 3.34
C ASP A 101 -6.01 8.77 4.11
N LEU A 102 -5.77 9.66 5.06
CA LEU A 102 -6.84 10.31 5.84
C LEU A 102 -7.65 11.28 4.99
N ILE A 103 -7.01 12.04 4.11
CA ILE A 103 -7.68 12.93 3.16
C ILE A 103 -8.60 12.12 2.26
N LYS A 104 -8.09 11.00 1.72
CA LYS A 104 -8.87 10.08 0.88
C LYS A 104 -10.01 9.43 1.65
N ALA A 105 -9.76 9.01 2.89
CA ALA A 105 -10.78 8.39 3.74
C ALA A 105 -11.92 9.36 4.08
N LEU A 106 -11.60 10.61 4.43
CA LEU A 106 -12.59 11.66 4.67
C LEU A 106 -13.43 11.91 3.42
N ARG A 107 -12.79 12.03 2.25
CA ARG A 107 -13.51 12.20 0.99
C ARG A 107 -14.47 11.05 0.70
N LEU A 108 -14.01 9.82 0.83
CA LEU A 108 -14.82 8.62 0.57
C LEU A 108 -15.96 8.47 1.59
N HIS A 109 -15.75 8.85 2.85
CA HIS A 109 -16.79 8.88 3.89
C HIS A 109 -17.92 9.85 3.54
N MET A 110 -17.59 10.98 2.91
CA MET A 110 -18.57 11.94 2.39
C MET A 110 -19.17 11.52 1.04
N ASN A 111 -18.72 10.41 0.47
CA ASN A 111 -19.12 9.90 -0.85
C ASN A 111 -18.91 10.91 -1.99
N LEU A 112 -17.84 11.71 -1.91
CA LEU A 112 -17.52 12.75 -2.89
C LEU A 112 -16.43 12.30 -3.87
N THR A 113 -16.49 12.80 -5.10
CA THR A 113 -15.38 12.75 -6.06
C THR A 113 -14.25 13.71 -5.64
N GLN A 114 -13.05 13.55 -6.21
CA GLN A 114 -11.94 14.48 -5.92
C GLN A 114 -12.27 15.92 -6.35
N THR A 115 -13.09 16.09 -7.39
CA THR A 115 -13.57 17.41 -7.84
C THR A 115 -14.50 18.03 -6.81
N GLU A 116 -15.56 17.34 -6.40
CA GLU A 116 -16.53 17.85 -5.43
C GLU A 116 -15.88 18.10 -4.06
N PHE A 117 -14.92 17.26 -3.67
CA PHE A 117 -14.16 17.46 -2.44
C PHE A 117 -13.23 18.67 -2.53
N GLY A 118 -12.61 18.90 -3.70
CA GLY A 118 -11.84 20.10 -3.98
C GLY A 118 -12.71 21.36 -3.90
N GLU A 119 -13.87 21.35 -4.55
CA GLU A 119 -14.85 22.46 -4.51
C GLU A 119 -15.30 22.76 -3.07
N ARG A 120 -15.57 21.72 -2.28
CA ARG A 120 -15.91 21.84 -0.85
C ARG A 120 -14.80 22.52 -0.04
N LEU A 121 -13.54 22.24 -0.39
CA LEU A 121 -12.35 22.79 0.28
C LEU A 121 -11.86 24.11 -0.34
N GLY A 122 -12.45 24.58 -1.44
CA GLY A 122 -12.02 25.76 -2.18
C GLY A 122 -10.70 25.56 -2.95
N VAL A 123 -10.39 24.32 -3.34
CA VAL A 123 -9.17 23.96 -4.11
C VAL A 123 -9.52 23.21 -5.39
N ARG A 124 -8.59 23.19 -6.35
CA ARG A 124 -8.75 22.44 -7.60
C ARG A 124 -8.67 20.92 -7.35
N GLN A 125 -9.34 20.12 -8.18
CA GLN A 125 -9.28 18.65 -8.14
C GLN A 125 -7.83 18.12 -8.15
N GLY A 126 -6.95 18.71 -8.98
CA GLY A 126 -5.55 18.30 -9.07
C GLY A 126 -4.80 18.40 -7.74
N THR A 127 -5.14 19.38 -6.90
CA THR A 127 -4.54 19.54 -5.57
C THR A 127 -4.98 18.45 -4.61
N VAL A 128 -6.25 18.02 -4.67
CA VAL A 128 -6.72 16.85 -3.93
C VAL A 128 -6.01 15.58 -4.41
N SER A 129 -5.79 15.43 -5.71
CA SER A 129 -5.01 14.30 -6.25
C SER A 129 -3.56 14.30 -5.77
N GLU A 130 -2.89 15.45 -5.76
CA GLU A 130 -1.53 15.60 -5.24
C GLU A 130 -1.46 15.21 -3.75
N TRP A 131 -2.47 15.56 -2.96
CA TRP A 131 -2.57 15.13 -1.57
C TRP A 131 -2.84 13.63 -1.42
N GLU A 132 -3.82 13.07 -2.13
CA GLU A 132 -4.19 11.65 -2.03
C GLU A 132 -3.13 10.69 -2.57
N THR A 133 -2.17 11.20 -3.35
CA THR A 133 -1.01 10.45 -3.84
C THR A 133 0.24 10.66 -2.99
N GLY A 134 0.18 11.54 -1.98
CA GLY A 134 1.32 11.91 -1.13
C GLY A 134 2.38 12.76 -1.83
N ALA A 135 2.10 13.27 -3.04
CA ALA A 135 3.02 14.13 -3.77
C ALA A 135 3.14 15.53 -3.13
N TYR A 136 2.11 15.97 -2.40
CA TYR A 136 2.11 17.23 -1.67
C TYR A 136 1.26 17.14 -0.39
N GLU A 137 1.46 18.05 0.56
CA GLU A 137 0.72 18.10 1.83
C GLU A 137 -0.22 19.31 1.90
N PRO A 138 -1.39 19.21 2.56
CA PRO A 138 -2.26 20.35 2.76
C PRO A 138 -1.57 21.41 3.64
N SER A 139 -1.80 22.68 3.30
CA SER A 139 -1.32 23.78 4.14
C SER A 139 -1.96 23.74 5.55
N ARG A 140 -1.41 24.49 6.51
CA ARG A 140 -1.99 24.56 7.87
C ARG A 140 -3.44 25.03 7.90
N SER A 141 -3.82 26.00 7.06
CA SER A 141 -5.19 26.50 6.98
C SER A 141 -6.12 25.46 6.38
N THR A 142 -5.68 24.77 5.32
CA THR A 142 -6.42 23.66 4.72
C THR A 142 -6.61 22.52 5.73
N SER A 143 -5.57 22.18 6.50
CA SER A 143 -5.63 21.12 7.51
C SER A 143 -6.65 21.42 8.61
N LYS A 144 -6.76 22.69 9.04
CA LYS A 144 -7.84 23.12 9.94
C LYS A 144 -9.22 22.98 9.29
N HIS A 145 -9.34 23.29 8.00
CA HIS A 145 -10.62 23.14 7.29
C HIS A 145 -11.02 21.66 7.17
N LEU A 146 -10.07 20.77 6.88
CA LEU A 146 -10.28 19.32 6.88
C LEU A 146 -10.73 18.81 8.25
N GLU A 147 -10.12 19.29 9.34
CA GLU A 147 -10.52 18.98 10.71
C GLU A 147 -11.96 19.42 11.03
N LEU A 148 -12.34 20.65 10.63
CA LEU A 148 -13.71 21.13 10.78
C LEU A 148 -14.72 20.27 10.00
N ILE A 149 -14.40 19.93 8.75
CA ILE A 149 -15.28 19.07 7.93
C ILE A 149 -15.42 17.68 8.56
N ALA A 150 -14.32 17.09 9.03
CA ALA A 150 -14.33 15.79 9.67
C ALA A 150 -15.23 15.77 10.92
N GLN A 151 -15.14 16.80 11.76
CA GLN A 151 -16.03 16.95 12.92
C GLN A 151 -17.50 17.12 12.51
N MET A 152 -17.77 17.91 11.47
CA MET A 152 -19.14 18.12 10.97
C MET A 152 -19.79 16.84 10.44
N VAL A 153 -19.02 15.96 9.80
CA VAL A 153 -19.52 14.71 9.22
C VAL A 153 -19.34 13.50 10.14
N GLY A 154 -18.92 13.73 11.39
CA GLY A 154 -18.70 12.68 12.39
C GLY A 154 -17.61 11.68 12.00
N PHE A 155 -16.62 12.10 11.21
CA PHE A 155 -15.50 11.26 10.80
C PHE A 155 -14.49 11.14 11.94
N ALA A 156 -14.45 9.98 12.58
CA ALA A 156 -13.51 9.68 13.66
C ALA A 156 -12.16 9.22 13.11
N TYR A 157 -11.07 9.89 13.51
CA TYR A 157 -9.69 9.49 13.24
C TYR A 157 -8.90 9.48 14.55
N GLN A 158 -8.15 8.40 14.82
CA GLN A 158 -7.39 8.29 16.07
C GLN A 158 -6.13 9.18 15.99
N GLN A 159 -6.05 10.17 16.87
CA GLN A 159 -4.80 10.84 17.18
C GLN A 159 -4.01 9.90 18.10
N GLU A 160 -3.11 9.07 17.57
CA GLU A 160 -2.09 8.46 18.42
C GLU A 160 -1.28 9.61 19.03
N SER A 161 -1.31 9.70 20.36
CA SER A 161 -0.78 10.82 21.16
C SER A 161 0.74 10.86 21.13
#